data_AF-A0A1Q7BRK1-F1
#
_entry.id   AF-A0A1Q7BRK1-F1
#
_cell.length_a   1.000
_cell.length_b   1.000
_cell.length_c   1.000
_cell.angle_alpha   90.00
_cell.angle_beta   90.00
_cell.angle_gamma   90.00
#
_symmetry.space_group_name_H-M   'P 1'
#
loop_
_entity.id
_entity.type
_entity.pdbx_description
1 polymer ?
#
loop_
_entity_poly.entity_id
_entity_poly.type
_entity_poly.pdbx_seq_one_letter_code
_entity_poly.pdbx_strand_id
1 'polypeptide(L)'
;MSAWPWLVSAPDPDDPTTRLYNTRTRTTVTVAAPAHQEISCGPVWCRLVPAGPDPRPELVRPDGSDVRVAGEPGALPVGADVAARDRFEPLLVPAGSAGGIGARLVLYDLATARTVVVAPNVSNAYGDATHLWWSIGDNETLSWYGLDLRTLG
;
A
#
# COMPACT_ATOMS: atom_id res chain seq x y z
N MET A 1 -5.50 -8.15 -1.80
CA MET A 1 -4.39 -8.45 -2.73
C MET A 1 -4.86 -9.12 -4.01
N SER A 2 -5.88 -9.98 -3.98
CA SER A 2 -6.45 -10.56 -5.20
C SER A 2 -7.71 -9.81 -5.64
N ALA A 3 -7.91 -9.69 -6.94
CA ALA A 3 -9.20 -9.34 -7.51
C ALA A 3 -9.52 -10.31 -8.64
N TRP A 4 -10.72 -10.88 -8.62
CA TRP A 4 -11.14 -11.82 -9.66
C TRP A 4 -10.96 -11.21 -11.07
N PRO A 5 -10.32 -11.90 -12.03
CA PRO A 5 -9.98 -13.32 -12.07
C PRO A 5 -8.55 -13.70 -11.64
N TRP A 6 -7.84 -12.82 -10.95
CA TRP A 6 -6.44 -12.99 -10.59
C TRP A 6 -6.24 -13.63 -9.21
N LEU A 7 -5.40 -14.65 -9.17
CA LEU A 7 -4.85 -15.24 -7.96
C LEU A 7 -3.42 -14.75 -7.77
N VAL A 8 -3.02 -14.50 -6.52
CA VAL A 8 -1.69 -13.99 -6.17
C VAL A 8 -1.05 -14.96 -5.19
N SER A 9 0.16 -15.43 -5.47
CA SER A 9 0.93 -16.24 -4.51
C SER A 9 1.57 -15.35 -3.46
N ALA A 10 1.74 -15.87 -2.24
CA ALA A 10 2.70 -15.29 -1.31
C ALA A 10 4.13 -15.65 -1.78
N PRO A 11 5.12 -14.78 -1.56
CA PRO A 11 6.52 -15.15 -1.70
C PRO A 11 6.89 -16.23 -0.67
N ASP A 12 7.79 -17.13 -1.06
CA ASP A 12 8.31 -18.21 -0.21
C ASP A 12 9.76 -17.88 0.23
N PRO A 13 10.24 -18.33 1.40
CA PRO A 13 11.62 -18.09 1.83
C PRO A 13 12.68 -18.55 0.81
N ASP A 14 12.42 -19.63 0.07
CA ASP A 14 13.34 -20.18 -0.94
C ASP A 14 13.06 -19.63 -2.35
N ASP A 15 11.93 -18.95 -2.55
CA ASP A 15 11.53 -18.33 -3.81
C ASP A 15 10.87 -16.95 -3.56
N PRO A 16 11.64 -15.85 -3.62
CA PRO A 16 11.14 -14.50 -3.33
C PRO A 16 10.24 -13.93 -4.44
N THR A 17 9.76 -14.76 -5.37
CA THR A 17 8.86 -14.32 -6.44
C THR A 17 7.40 -14.35 -6.03
N THR A 18 6.66 -13.35 -6.46
CA THR A 18 5.19 -13.34 -6.44
C THR A 18 4.65 -13.66 -7.82
N ARG A 19 3.70 -14.59 -7.90
CA ARG A 19 3.07 -15.02 -9.15
C ARG A 19 1.62 -14.56 -9.19
N LEU A 20 1.25 -13.91 -10.30
CA LEU A 20 -0.11 -13.47 -10.60
C LEU A 20 -0.67 -14.38 -11.68
N TYR A 21 -1.69 -15.17 -11.34
CA TYR A 21 -2.33 -16.10 -12.26
C TYR A 21 -3.73 -15.62 -12.64
N ASN A 22 -3.97 -15.40 -13.93
CA ASN A 22 -5.30 -15.07 -14.45
C ASN A 22 -6.04 -16.36 -14.83
N THR A 23 -7.10 -16.66 -14.08
CA THR A 23 -7.87 -17.90 -14.26
C THR A 23 -8.67 -17.95 -15.56
N ARG A 24 -8.99 -16.80 -16.18
CA ARG A 24 -9.73 -16.74 -17.45
C ARG A 24 -8.83 -16.99 -18.64
N THR A 25 -7.69 -16.29 -18.71
CA THR A 25 -6.74 -16.41 -19.83
C THR A 25 -5.73 -17.53 -19.64
N ARG A 26 -5.65 -18.09 -18.43
CA ARG A 26 -4.66 -19.10 -18.01
C ARG A 26 -3.22 -18.62 -18.17
N THR A 27 -2.99 -17.34 -17.96
CA THR A 27 -1.66 -16.71 -18.05
C THR A 27 -1.09 -16.46 -16.66
N THR A 28 0.22 -16.66 -16.51
CA THR A 28 0.96 -16.34 -15.29
C THR A 28 1.93 -15.20 -15.56
N VAL A 29 1.97 -14.22 -14.67
CA VAL A 29 3.00 -13.19 -14.60
C VAL A 29 3.81 -13.42 -13.33
N THR A 30 5.13 -13.47 -13.46
CA THR A 30 6.05 -13.63 -12.33
C THR A 30 6.71 -12.28 -12.05
N VAL A 31 6.60 -11.82 -10.81
CA VAL A 31 7.23 -10.60 -10.34
C VAL A 31 8.25 -10.97 -9.28
N ALA A 32 9.52 -10.65 -9.51
CA ALA A 32 10.59 -10.91 -8.55
C ALA A 32 10.74 -9.71 -7.62
N ALA A 33 10.70 -9.94 -6.31
CA ALA A 33 11.15 -8.94 -5.35
C ALA A 33 12.68 -8.80 -5.45
N PRO A 34 13.23 -7.58 -5.51
CA PRO A 34 14.64 -7.37 -5.27
C PRO A 34 15.04 -7.88 -3.88
N ALA A 35 16.31 -8.25 -3.71
CA ALA A 35 16.82 -8.67 -2.41
C ALA A 35 16.54 -7.61 -1.34
N HIS A 36 16.15 -8.06 -0.14
CA HIS A 36 15.83 -7.21 1.02
C HIS A 36 14.65 -6.24 0.81
N GLN A 37 13.69 -6.60 -0.05
CA GLN A 37 12.44 -5.87 -0.18
C GLN A 37 11.24 -6.80 0.03
N GLU A 38 10.24 -6.33 0.74
CA GLU A 38 8.94 -6.99 0.80
C GLU A 38 8.15 -6.65 -0.46
N ILE A 39 7.51 -7.66 -1.07
CA ILE A 39 6.61 -7.48 -2.21
C ILE A 39 5.18 -7.83 -1.83
N SER A 40 4.26 -6.98 -2.23
CA SER A 40 2.82 -7.25 -2.24
C SER A 40 2.30 -6.96 -3.65
N CYS A 41 1.42 -7.80 -4.21
CA CYS A 41 0.86 -7.55 -5.53
C CYS A 41 -0.66 -7.54 -5.53
N GLY A 42 -1.21 -6.57 -6.25
CA GLY A 42 -2.53 -6.61 -6.88
C GLY A 42 -2.41 -7.00 -8.37
N PRO A 43 -3.53 -7.12 -9.10
CA PRO A 43 -3.52 -7.51 -10.51
C PRO A 43 -2.80 -6.53 -11.44
N VAL A 44 -2.76 -5.26 -11.04
CA VAL A 44 -2.42 -4.11 -11.90
C VAL A 44 -1.19 -3.38 -11.38
N TRP A 45 -0.91 -3.46 -10.08
CA TRP A 45 0.24 -2.87 -9.41
C TRP A 45 0.79 -3.84 -8.37
N CYS A 46 2.12 -3.88 -8.25
CA CYS A 46 2.83 -4.44 -7.12
C CYS A 46 3.46 -3.31 -6.30
N ARG A 47 3.59 -3.54 -5.01
CA ARG A 47 4.26 -2.67 -4.06
C ARG A 47 5.53 -3.34 -3.58
N LEU A 48 6.63 -2.62 -3.67
CA LEU A 48 7.92 -3.00 -3.10
C LEU A 48 8.20 -2.09 -1.91
N VAL A 49 8.56 -2.68 -0.78
CA VAL A 49 8.93 -1.95 0.43
C VAL A 49 10.35 -2.36 0.83
N PRO A 50 11.35 -1.46 0.70
CA PRO A 50 12.70 -1.75 1.13
C PRO A 50 12.77 -2.04 2.64
N ALA A 51 13.55 -3.03 3.03
CA ALA A 51 13.89 -3.21 4.44
C ALA A 51 14.83 -2.08 4.91
N GLY A 52 14.61 -1.55 6.10
CA GLY A 52 15.47 -0.52 6.69
C GLY A 52 14.72 0.52 7.51
N PRO A 53 15.43 1.50 8.08
CA PRO A 53 14.84 2.50 8.98
C PRO A 53 14.01 3.58 8.28
N ASP A 54 14.17 3.74 6.96
CA ASP A 54 13.53 4.80 6.18
C ASP A 54 13.00 4.27 4.85
N PRO A 55 12.08 3.29 4.88
CA PRO A 55 11.57 2.67 3.66
C PRO A 55 10.89 3.72 2.76
N ARG A 56 11.04 3.53 1.46
CA ARG A 56 10.29 4.28 0.46
C ARG A 56 9.52 3.29 -0.41
N PRO A 57 8.21 3.13 -0.20
CA PRO A 57 7.42 2.23 -1.01
C PRO A 57 7.50 2.60 -2.49
N GLU A 58 7.66 1.61 -3.34
CA GLU A 58 7.58 1.75 -4.78
C GLU A 58 6.37 0.98 -5.31
N LEU A 59 5.68 1.53 -6.30
CA LEU A 59 4.60 0.89 -7.01
C LEU A 59 5.05 0.59 -8.42
N VAL A 60 5.07 -0.69 -8.77
CA VAL A 60 5.57 -1.20 -10.04
C VAL A 60 4.48 -1.94 -10.79
N ARG A 61 4.43 -1.80 -12.11
CA ARG A 61 3.58 -2.68 -12.92
C ARG A 61 4.13 -4.11 -12.86
N PRO A 62 3.28 -5.15 -12.85
CA PRO A 62 3.75 -6.54 -12.87
C PRO A 62 4.64 -6.89 -14.07
N ASP A 63 4.50 -6.17 -15.19
CA ASP A 63 5.34 -6.32 -16.39
C ASP A 63 6.59 -5.41 -16.39
N GLY A 64 6.79 -4.61 -15.34
CA GLY A 64 7.90 -3.68 -15.20
C GLY A 64 7.80 -2.41 -16.05
N SER A 65 6.67 -2.17 -16.74
CA SER A 65 6.53 -1.03 -17.67
C SER A 65 6.45 0.34 -17.00
N ASP A 66 6.15 0.40 -15.70
CA ASP A 66 6.05 1.65 -14.93
C ASP A 66 6.46 1.39 -13.48
N VAL A 67 7.15 2.36 -12.89
CA VAL A 67 7.67 2.36 -11.52
C VAL A 67 7.45 3.75 -10.93
N ARG A 68 6.85 3.81 -9.73
CA ARG A 68 6.54 5.06 -9.04
C ARG A 68 6.95 4.98 -7.58
N VAL A 69 7.71 5.96 -7.12
CA VAL A 69 7.98 6.12 -5.69
C VAL A 69 6.74 6.72 -5.04
N ALA A 70 6.14 5.98 -4.11
CA ALA A 70 4.95 6.38 -3.39
C ALA A 70 5.31 6.91 -2.00
N GLY A 71 4.68 8.02 -1.64
CA GLY A 71 4.86 8.62 -0.31
C GLY A 71 6.24 9.25 -0.09
N GLU A 72 6.50 9.52 1.18
CA GLU A 72 7.71 10.19 1.66
C GLU A 72 8.62 9.16 2.38
N PRO A 73 9.89 9.51 2.69
CA PRO A 73 10.76 8.61 3.43
C PRO A 73 10.12 8.17 4.75
N GLY A 74 10.13 6.86 5.02
CA GLY A 74 9.60 6.27 6.25
C GLY A 74 8.12 5.93 6.18
N ALA A 75 7.47 6.18 5.03
CA ALA A 75 6.08 5.83 4.82
C ALA A 75 5.88 4.31 4.81
N LEU A 76 4.89 3.85 5.56
CA LEU A 76 4.52 2.46 5.70
C LEU A 76 3.16 2.19 5.05
N PRO A 77 2.99 1.08 4.33
CA PRO A 77 1.71 0.64 3.83
C PRO A 77 0.57 0.60 4.84
N VAL A 78 -0.64 0.98 4.40
CA VAL A 78 -1.87 0.74 5.14
C VAL A 78 -2.64 -0.38 4.46
N GLY A 79 -2.50 -1.59 5.02
CA GLY A 79 -3.18 -2.79 4.54
C GLY A 79 -2.43 -3.53 3.44
N ALA A 80 -3.00 -4.67 3.07
CA ALA A 80 -2.40 -5.60 2.12
C ALA A 80 -2.76 -5.26 0.66
N ASP A 81 -3.89 -4.61 0.42
CA ASP A 81 -4.26 -4.16 -0.92
C ASP A 81 -3.30 -3.09 -1.44
N VAL A 82 -2.87 -3.27 -2.68
CA VAL A 82 -1.91 -2.40 -3.36
C VAL A 82 -2.65 -1.52 -4.35
N ALA A 83 -2.37 -0.22 -4.33
CA ALA A 83 -2.97 0.78 -5.18
C ALA A 83 -4.49 0.59 -5.25
N ALA A 84 -5.19 0.77 -4.14
CA ALA A 84 -6.65 0.69 -4.05
C ALA A 84 -7.30 1.44 -5.22
N ARG A 85 -8.29 0.81 -5.87
CA ARG A 85 -8.93 1.31 -7.10
C ARG A 85 -7.97 1.53 -8.28
N ASP A 86 -6.83 0.85 -8.29
CA ASP A 86 -5.70 1.04 -9.21
C ASP A 86 -5.12 2.46 -9.22
N ARG A 87 -5.38 3.23 -8.15
CA ARG A 87 -5.14 4.68 -8.12
C ARG A 87 -4.60 5.20 -6.80
N PHE A 88 -5.00 4.66 -5.66
CA PHE A 88 -4.68 5.27 -4.38
C PHE A 88 -3.83 4.32 -3.54
N GLU A 89 -2.67 4.78 -3.11
CA GLU A 89 -1.83 4.04 -2.18
C GLU A 89 -1.90 4.69 -0.79
N PRO A 90 -2.64 4.10 0.16
CA PRO A 90 -2.76 4.64 1.50
C PRO A 90 -1.51 4.28 2.32
N LEU A 91 -0.92 5.29 2.96
CA LEU A 91 0.33 5.17 3.69
C LEU A 91 0.22 5.84 5.07
N LEU A 92 0.85 5.23 6.06
CA LEU A 92 1.10 5.81 7.36
C LEU A 92 2.50 6.41 7.35
N VAL A 93 2.60 7.67 7.72
CA VAL A 93 3.89 8.34 7.92
C VAL A 93 4.09 8.53 9.41
N PRO A 94 5.02 7.80 10.05
CA PRO A 94 5.32 7.97 11.46
C PRO A 94 5.67 9.42 11.78
N ALA A 95 5.31 9.89 12.98
CA ALA A 95 5.89 11.14 13.48
C ALA A 95 7.42 11.01 13.51
N GLY A 96 8.12 12.02 12.99
CA GLY A 96 9.56 12.12 13.16
C GLY A 96 9.94 12.22 14.63
N SER A 97 11.22 12.03 14.94
CA SER A 97 11.80 12.09 16.29
C SER A 97 11.59 13.42 17.04
N ALA A 98 11.07 14.45 16.37
CA ALA A 98 10.75 15.75 16.96
C ALA A 98 9.26 15.85 17.35
N GLY A 99 8.89 15.17 18.45
CA GLY A 99 7.72 15.55 19.27
C GLY A 99 6.32 15.45 18.65
N GLY A 100 6.17 14.85 17.47
CA GLY A 100 4.86 14.57 16.89
C GLY A 100 4.14 13.46 17.65
N ILE A 101 2.87 13.68 18.00
CA ILE A 101 2.00 12.64 18.56
C ILE A 101 1.29 11.95 17.39
N GLY A 102 1.40 10.62 17.33
CA GLY A 102 0.74 9.77 16.33
C GLY A 102 1.36 9.83 14.93
N ALA A 103 0.81 9.04 14.01
CA ALA A 103 1.23 9.03 12.61
C ALA A 103 0.30 9.91 11.77
N ARG A 104 0.76 10.33 10.58
CA ARG A 104 -0.10 10.92 9.55
C ARG A 104 -0.62 9.83 8.64
N LEU A 105 -1.91 9.79 8.40
CA LEU A 105 -2.50 8.99 7.34
C LEU A 105 -2.53 9.83 6.05
N VAL A 106 -1.86 9.33 5.02
CA VAL A 106 -1.79 9.98 3.71
C VAL A 106 -2.27 9.05 2.60
N LEU A 107 -2.70 9.64 1.50
CA LEU A 107 -3.11 8.93 0.29
C LEU A 107 -2.25 9.43 -0.88
N TYR A 108 -1.45 8.54 -1.46
CA TYR A 108 -0.73 8.84 -2.69
C TYR A 108 -1.63 8.53 -3.89
N ASP A 109 -2.02 9.56 -4.64
CA ASP A 109 -2.81 9.44 -5.86
C ASP A 109 -1.89 9.22 -7.07
N LEU A 110 -1.90 7.99 -7.58
CA LEU A 110 -1.14 7.57 -8.75
C LEU A 110 -1.58 8.31 -10.02
N ALA A 111 -2.82 8.77 -10.12
CA ALA A 111 -3.28 9.49 -11.32
C ALA A 111 -2.63 10.87 -11.43
N THR A 112 -2.40 11.53 -10.29
CA THR A 112 -1.86 12.90 -10.23
C THR A 112 -0.42 12.97 -9.71
N ALA A 113 0.14 11.85 -9.27
CA ALA A 113 1.44 11.74 -8.59
C ALA A 113 1.55 12.68 -7.37
N ARG A 114 0.47 12.81 -6.59
CA ARG A 114 0.38 13.70 -5.43
C ARG A 114 0.00 12.95 -4.17
N THR A 115 0.57 13.38 -3.05
CA THR A 115 0.20 12.90 -1.72
C THR A 115 -0.76 13.88 -1.06
N VAL A 116 -1.87 13.38 -0.52
CA VAL A 116 -2.85 14.16 0.25
C VAL A 116 -2.88 13.64 1.68
N VAL A 117 -2.91 14.55 2.66
CA VAL A 117 -3.11 14.19 4.07
C VAL A 117 -4.59 13.90 4.29
N VAL A 118 -4.91 12.67 4.69
CA VAL A 118 -6.28 12.26 5.05
C VAL A 118 -6.56 12.60 6.50
N ALA A 119 -5.63 12.29 7.40
CA ALA A 119 -5.74 12.60 8.82
C ALA A 119 -4.35 12.87 9.43
N PRO A 120 -4.19 13.94 10.23
CA PRO A 120 -2.87 14.39 10.70
C PRO A 120 -2.36 13.66 11.95
N ASN A 121 -3.23 12.98 12.70
CA ASN A 121 -2.87 12.29 13.94
C ASN A 121 -3.74 11.04 14.08
N VAL A 122 -3.21 9.91 13.66
CA VAL A 122 -3.87 8.61 13.73
C VAL A 122 -3.10 7.64 14.61
N SER A 123 -3.86 6.81 15.32
CA SER A 123 -3.34 5.79 16.22
C SER A 123 -3.30 4.43 15.54
N ASN A 124 -4.32 4.13 14.73
CA ASN A 124 -4.35 2.96 13.86
C ASN A 124 -4.96 3.35 12.51
N ALA A 125 -4.51 2.71 11.43
CA ALA A 125 -5.15 2.82 10.13
C ALA A 125 -5.12 1.47 9.41
N TYR A 126 -6.18 1.20 8.67
CA TYR A 126 -6.38 -0.01 7.90
C TYR A 126 -7.11 0.33 6.61
N GLY A 127 -6.97 -0.52 5.60
CA GLY A 127 -7.63 -0.31 4.33
C GLY A 127 -7.80 -1.60 3.55
N ASP A 128 -8.73 -1.54 2.62
CA ASP A 128 -8.93 -2.51 1.56
C ASP A 128 -8.92 -1.80 0.19
N ALA A 129 -9.17 -2.55 -0.88
CA ALA A 129 -9.20 -2.04 -2.25
C ALA A 129 -10.18 -0.88 -2.52
N THR A 130 -11.08 -0.57 -1.59
CA THR A 130 -12.20 0.37 -1.75
C THR A 130 -12.44 1.28 -0.56
N HIS A 131 -11.98 0.94 0.64
CA HIS A 131 -12.21 1.71 1.86
C HIS A 131 -10.93 1.90 2.66
N LEU A 132 -10.88 3.00 3.39
CA LEU A 132 -9.88 3.31 4.38
C LEU A 132 -10.60 3.59 5.70
N TRP A 133 -10.11 3.06 6.82
CA TRP A 133 -10.64 3.37 8.14
C TRP A 133 -9.50 3.53 9.14
N TRP A 134 -9.68 4.44 10.08
CA TRP A 134 -8.64 4.80 11.03
C TRP A 134 -9.25 5.22 12.35
N SER A 135 -8.41 5.19 13.39
CA SER A 135 -8.75 5.73 14.69
C SER A 135 -7.82 6.86 15.10
N ILE A 136 -8.34 7.74 15.94
CA ILE A 136 -7.59 8.76 16.67
C ILE A 136 -7.80 8.57 18.17
N GLY A 137 -6.94 9.19 18.98
CA GLY A 137 -6.99 9.11 20.44
C GLY A 137 -6.19 7.92 20.97
N ASP A 138 -6.43 7.54 22.22
CA ASP A 138 -5.75 6.43 22.88
C ASP A 138 -6.71 5.28 23.20
N ASN A 139 -6.28 4.34 24.04
CA ASN A 139 -7.10 3.19 24.43
C ASN A 139 -8.32 3.57 25.29
N GLU A 140 -8.45 4.82 25.74
CA GLU A 140 -9.56 5.30 26.57
C GLU A 140 -10.48 6.26 25.80
N THR A 141 -9.97 6.94 24.77
CA THR A 141 -10.66 8.00 24.01
C THR A 141 -10.82 7.70 22.52
N LEU A 142 -10.67 6.43 22.12
CA LEU A 142 -10.65 5.98 20.74
C LEU A 142 -11.90 6.39 19.94
N SER A 143 -11.70 7.08 18.82
CA SER A 143 -12.78 7.40 17.85
C SER A 143 -12.39 6.90 16.46
N TRP A 144 -13.33 6.24 15.77
CA TRP A 144 -13.13 5.66 14.44
C TRP A 144 -13.76 6.50 13.33
N TYR A 145 -13.09 6.51 12.18
CA TYR A 145 -13.50 7.20 10.97
C TYR A 145 -13.33 6.28 9.77
N GLY A 146 -14.07 6.56 8.70
CA GLY A 146 -14.00 5.82 7.45
C GLY A 146 -14.09 6.73 6.24
N LEU A 147 -13.43 6.32 5.16
CA LEU A 147 -13.45 6.97 3.87
C LEU A 147 -13.70 5.91 2.79
N ASP A 148 -14.78 6.10 2.03
CA ASP A 148 -15.04 5.32 0.83
C ASP A 148 -14.28 5.92 -0.36
N LEU A 149 -13.24 5.22 -0.83
CA LEU A 149 -12.37 5.68 -1.91
C LEU A 149 -13.11 5.76 -3.26
N ARG A 150 -14.26 5.11 -3.40
CA ARG A 150 -15.10 5.19 -4.62
C ARG A 150 -15.73 6.57 -4.80
N THR A 151 -15.78 7.37 -3.73
CA THR A 151 -16.33 8.72 -3.76
C THR A 151 -15.32 9.78 -4.22
N LEU A 152 -14.04 9.39 -4.37
CA LEU A 152 -12.96 10.27 -4.81
C LEU A 152 -12.86 10.24 -6.34
N GLY A 153 -13.06 11.41 -6.95
CA GLY A 153 -13.05 11.64 -8.41
C GLY A 153 -11.67 11.65 -9.03
#